data_AF-A0A2H0PBZ8-F1
#
_entry.id   AF-A0A2H0PBZ8-F1
#
_cell.length_a   1.000
_cell.length_b   1.000
_cell.length_c   1.000
_cell.angle_alpha   90.00
_cell.angle_beta   90.00
_cell.angle_gamma   90.00
#
_symmetry.space_group_name_H-M   'P 1'
#
loop_
_entity.id
_entity.type
_entity.pdbx_description
1 polymer ?
#
loop_
_entity_poly.entity_id
_entity_poly.type
_entity_poly.pdbx_seq_one_letter_code
_entity_poly.pdbx_strand_id
1 'polypeptide(L)'
;MYTWLFRLGVIITCPVIVYFGKLSPNASGIGIGIGVGLLIVAIEWLIAALNLLTIMAGVLGAAVGIIIARLLDYMVFQIGNEQLYGTWDKFAMLRFFALGVLGLVIAIRKFPELDDLDKDLLKMGKKRGSELKILDCNAIIDGRVAEVVEAHFLSGTLVVPRFVLTELHRLSDAEDPMRLHRLSDAEDPMR
;
A
#
# COMPACT_ATOMS: atom_id res chain seq x y z
N MET A 1 12.69 -26.01 0.43
CA MET A 1 13.69 -27.00 -0.04
C MET A 1 14.88 -26.31 -0.71
N TYR A 2 14.67 -25.44 -1.71
CA TYR A 2 15.75 -24.67 -2.37
C TYR A 2 16.55 -23.73 -1.45
N THR A 3 15.90 -23.10 -0.47
CA THR A 3 16.57 -22.25 0.53
C THR A 3 17.56 -23.01 1.43
N TRP A 4 17.29 -24.29 1.70
CA TRP A 4 18.17 -25.12 2.53
C TRP A 4 19.42 -25.58 1.75
N LEU A 5 19.25 -25.89 0.46
CA LEU A 5 20.35 -26.17 -0.47
C LEU A 5 21.25 -24.93 -0.67
N PHE A 6 20.67 -23.73 -0.75
CA PHE A 6 21.43 -22.49 -0.83
C PHE A 6 22.24 -22.22 0.45
N ARG A 7 21.64 -22.42 1.64
CA ARG A 7 22.32 -22.29 2.94
C ARG A 7 23.53 -23.22 3.08
N LEU A 8 23.37 -24.49 2.72
CA LEU A 8 24.48 -25.44 2.69
C LEU A 8 25.55 -25.03 1.67
N GLY A 9 25.13 -24.57 0.49
CA GLY A 9 26.04 -24.05 -0.53
C GLY A 9 26.89 -22.88 -0.03
N VAL A 10 26.30 -21.91 0.66
CA VAL A 10 27.00 -20.73 1.21
C VAL A 10 27.95 -21.10 2.34
N ILE A 11 27.51 -21.96 3.26
CA ILE A 11 28.35 -22.45 4.38
C ILE A 11 29.58 -23.21 3.86
N ILE A 12 29.46 -23.92 2.74
CA ILE A 12 30.57 -24.68 2.15
C ILE A 12 31.45 -23.80 1.25
N THR A 13 30.87 -22.89 0.48
CA THR A 13 31.63 -22.06 -0.48
C THR A 13 32.43 -20.96 0.19
N CYS A 14 31.96 -20.35 1.28
CA CYS A 14 32.70 -19.30 1.99
C CYS A 14 34.08 -19.77 2.54
N PRO A 15 34.19 -20.88 3.29
CA PRO A 15 35.48 -21.40 3.74
C PRO A 15 36.35 -21.89 2.58
N VAL A 16 35.77 -22.41 1.50
CA VAL A 16 36.52 -22.80 0.30
C VAL A 16 37.13 -21.57 -0.40
N ILE A 17 36.38 -20.47 -0.54
CA ILE A 17 36.89 -19.22 -1.13
C ILE A 17 37.98 -18.59 -0.27
N VAL A 18 37.84 -18.62 1.06
CA VAL A 18 38.85 -18.10 1.99
C VAL A 18 40.12 -18.97 2.01
N TYR A 19 39.97 -20.30 1.90
CA TYR A 19 41.09 -21.25 1.86
C TYR A 19 41.85 -21.21 0.52
N PHE A 20 41.14 -21.14 -0.61
CA PHE A 20 41.75 -21.06 -1.94
C PHE A 20 42.18 -19.65 -2.35
N GLY A 21 41.64 -18.60 -1.72
CA GLY A 21 42.01 -17.20 -1.96
C GLY A 21 43.39 -16.79 -1.43
N LYS A 22 44.15 -17.69 -0.80
CA LYS A 22 45.51 -17.47 -0.26
C LYS A 22 45.66 -16.23 0.66
N LEU A 23 44.61 -15.81 1.37
CA LEU A 23 44.72 -14.68 2.32
C LEU A 23 45.44 -15.05 3.63
N SER A 24 45.41 -16.33 4.05
CA SER A 24 46.22 -16.86 5.16
C SER A 24 46.13 -18.40 5.20
N PRO A 25 47.21 -19.17 4.96
CA PRO A 25 47.17 -20.65 4.99
C PRO A 25 47.23 -21.24 6.42
N ASN A 26 46.82 -20.48 7.44
CA ASN A 26 46.82 -20.91 8.84
C ASN A 26 45.41 -21.29 9.33
N ALA A 27 45.35 -22.12 10.38
CA ALA A 27 44.11 -22.54 11.05
C ALA A 27 43.18 -21.36 11.44
N SER A 28 43.76 -20.17 11.67
CA SER A 28 43.04 -18.92 11.91
C SER A 28 42.18 -18.45 10.72
N GLY A 29 42.58 -18.73 9.47
CA GLY A 29 41.81 -18.37 8.27
C GLY A 29 40.54 -19.20 8.10
N ILE A 30 40.59 -20.48 8.48
CA ILE A 30 39.42 -21.36 8.48
C ILE A 30 38.39 -20.88 9.52
N GLY A 31 38.86 -20.45 10.70
CA GLY A 31 37.99 -19.88 11.74
C GLY A 31 37.28 -18.60 11.29
N ILE A 32 37.99 -17.70 10.60
CA ILE A 32 37.39 -16.47 10.04
C ILE A 32 36.37 -16.82 8.95
N GLY A 33 36.67 -17.79 8.08
CA GLY A 33 35.75 -18.25 7.04
C GLY A 33 34.45 -18.84 7.59
N ILE A 34 34.53 -19.65 8.65
CA ILE A 34 33.34 -20.18 9.36
C ILE A 34 32.56 -19.05 10.02
N GLY A 35 33.25 -18.10 10.68
CA GLY A 35 32.61 -16.95 11.30
C GLY A 35 31.82 -16.09 10.31
N VAL A 36 32.43 -15.78 9.16
CA VAL A 36 31.76 -15.03 8.08
C VAL A 36 30.59 -15.83 7.50
N GLY A 37 30.76 -17.14 7.29
CA GLY A 37 29.69 -18.02 6.80
C GLY A 37 28.48 -18.07 7.74
N LEU A 38 28.71 -18.18 9.05
CA LEU A 38 27.63 -18.12 10.05
C LEU A 38 26.94 -16.76 10.07
N LEU A 39 27.69 -15.67 9.92
CA LEU A 39 27.16 -14.32 9.87
C LEU A 39 26.24 -14.12 8.65
N ILE A 40 26.63 -14.63 7.48
CA ILE A 40 25.81 -14.58 6.26
C ILE A 40 24.51 -15.37 6.44
N VAL A 41 24.57 -16.56 7.04
CA VAL A 41 23.37 -17.38 7.31
C VAL A 41 22.44 -16.69 8.31
N ALA A 42 23.00 -16.05 9.34
CA ALA A 42 22.22 -15.27 10.30
C ALA A 42 21.52 -14.08 9.62
N ILE A 43 22.21 -13.37 8.71
CA ILE A 43 21.63 -12.30 7.90
C ILE A 43 20.54 -12.86 6.98
N GLU A 44 20.75 -14.00 6.32
CA GLU A 44 19.75 -14.62 5.46
C GLU A 44 18.49 -15.02 6.25
N TRP A 45 18.65 -15.57 7.45
CA TRP A 45 17.54 -15.86 8.36
C TRP A 45 16.77 -14.59 8.72
N LEU A 46 17.47 -13.50 9.01
CA LEU A 46 16.87 -12.22 9.33
C LEU A 46 16.08 -11.66 8.13
N ILE A 47 16.66 -11.71 6.93
CA ILE A 47 16.00 -11.24 5.70
C ILE A 47 14.78 -12.11 5.37
N ALA A 48 14.87 -13.43 5.53
CA ALA A 48 13.77 -14.35 5.24
C ALA A 48 12.60 -14.21 6.22
N ALA A 49 12.85 -13.76 7.45
CA ALA A 49 11.82 -13.54 8.46
C ALA A 49 11.07 -12.20 8.29
N LEU A 50 11.56 -11.30 7.43
CA LEU A 50 11.02 -9.96 7.26
C LEU A 50 10.35 -9.78 5.91
N ASN A 51 9.23 -9.06 5.89
CA ASN A 51 8.57 -8.67 4.65
C ASN A 51 9.44 -7.66 3.90
N LEU A 52 9.42 -7.71 2.56
CA LEU A 52 10.17 -6.80 1.68
C LEU A 52 9.91 -5.33 2.02
N LEU A 53 8.65 -4.99 2.30
CA LEU A 53 8.23 -3.64 2.65
C LEU A 53 8.90 -3.14 3.94
N THR A 54 9.03 -4.00 4.95
CA THR A 54 9.72 -3.69 6.21
C THR A 54 11.22 -3.45 6.00
N ILE A 55 11.85 -4.22 5.12
CA ILE A 55 13.26 -4.04 4.75
C ILE A 55 13.44 -2.70 4.03
N MET A 56 12.59 -2.39 3.05
CA MET A 56 12.65 -1.12 2.31
C MET A 56 12.43 0.08 3.23
N ALA A 57 11.41 0.02 4.09
CA ALA A 57 11.14 1.04 5.10
C ALA A 57 12.34 1.25 6.02
N GLY A 58 12.95 0.16 6.47
CA GLY A 58 14.13 0.22 7.33
C GLY A 58 15.33 0.89 6.66
N VAL A 59 15.63 0.54 5.41
CA VAL A 59 16.71 1.16 4.63
C VAL A 59 16.47 2.66 4.42
N LEU A 60 15.24 3.04 4.08
CA LEU A 60 14.83 4.45 3.95
C LEU A 60 14.99 5.20 5.28
N GLY A 61 14.53 4.62 6.38
CA GLY A 61 14.66 5.18 7.72
C GLY A 61 16.11 5.40 8.13
N ALA A 62 16.97 4.42 7.87
CA ALA A 62 18.41 4.53 8.15
C ALA A 62 19.06 5.64 7.30
N ALA A 63 18.72 5.72 6.01
CA ALA A 63 19.22 6.76 5.12
C ALA A 63 18.81 8.16 5.62
N VAL A 64 17.54 8.35 5.99
CA VAL A 64 17.04 9.60 6.57
C VAL A 64 17.75 9.92 7.88
N GLY A 65 17.94 8.93 8.76
CA GLY A 65 18.68 9.10 10.02
C GLY A 65 20.12 9.59 9.81
N ILE A 66 20.81 9.05 8.79
CA ILE A 66 22.17 9.49 8.43
C ILE A 66 22.17 10.90 7.83
N ILE A 67 21.18 11.24 7.01
CA ILE A 67 21.02 12.59 6.45
C ILE A 67 20.82 13.60 7.59
N ILE A 68 19.97 13.28 8.58
CA ILE A 68 19.76 14.11 9.76
C ILE A 68 21.05 14.24 10.57
N ALA A 69 21.79 13.15 10.76
CA ALA A 69 23.10 13.20 11.42
C ALA A 69 24.07 14.16 10.72
N ARG A 70 24.08 14.14 9.38
CA ARG A 70 24.90 15.07 8.59
C ARG A 70 24.44 16.51 8.69
N LEU A 71 23.13 16.73 8.74
CA LEU A 71 22.58 18.07 8.91
C LEU A 71 22.96 18.65 10.29
N LEU A 72 22.94 17.83 11.35
CA LEU A 72 23.39 18.25 12.68
C LEU A 72 24.86 18.64 12.72
N ASP A 73 25.75 17.89 12.04
CA ASP A 73 27.15 18.27 11.92
C ASP A 73 27.31 19.65 11.25
N TYR A 74 26.53 19.92 10.20
CA TYR A 74 26.55 21.23 9.53
C TYR A 74 26.06 22.36 10.45
N MET A 75 25.01 22.12 11.24
CA MET A 75 24.51 23.10 12.21
C MET A 75 25.56 23.42 13.29
N VAL A 76 26.26 22.41 13.81
CA VAL A 76 27.31 22.62 14.82
C VAL A 76 28.52 23.33 14.23
N PHE A 77 28.89 23.03 12.98
CA PHE A 77 29.94 23.77 12.28
C PHE A 77 29.61 25.26 12.16
N GLN A 78 28.34 25.61 11.88
CA GLN A 78 27.91 26.99 11.70
C GLN A 78 27.94 27.82 13.01
N ILE A 79 27.89 27.18 14.18
CA ILE A 79 28.02 27.85 15.49
C ILE A 79 29.44 28.43 15.68
N GLY A 80 30.45 27.94 14.96
CA GLY A 80 31.79 28.55 14.93
C GLY A 80 32.60 28.46 16.23
N ASN A 81 32.19 27.62 17.19
CA ASN A 81 32.93 27.40 18.44
C ASN A 81 33.85 26.16 18.31
N GLU A 82 35.16 26.39 18.29
CA GLU A 82 36.17 25.34 18.09
C GLU A 82 36.18 24.27 19.19
N GLN A 83 35.93 24.63 20.45
CA GLN A 83 35.89 23.66 21.57
C GLN A 83 34.68 22.73 21.49
N LEU A 84 33.52 23.28 21.09
CA LEU A 84 32.32 22.49 20.87
C LEU A 84 32.48 21.58 19.66
N TYR A 85 33.05 22.09 18.55
CA TYR A 85 33.30 21.29 17.35
C TYR A 85 34.27 20.13 17.62
N GLY A 86 35.38 20.37 18.32
CA GLY A 86 36.36 19.32 18.63
C GLY A 86 35.81 18.23 19.56
N THR A 87 34.91 18.58 20.48
CA THR A 87 34.20 17.58 21.32
C THR A 87 33.14 16.84 20.51
N TRP A 88 32.43 17.56 19.64
CA TRP A 88 31.43 16.98 18.76
C TRP A 88 32.08 15.98 17.79
N ASP A 89 33.16 16.33 17.10
CA ASP A 89 33.76 15.46 16.09
C ASP A 89 34.23 14.10 16.64
N LYS A 90 34.72 14.05 17.89
CA LYS A 90 35.09 12.80 18.57
C LYS A 90 33.95 11.77 18.64
N PHE A 91 32.71 12.22 18.75
CA PHE A 91 31.53 11.35 18.82
C PHE A 91 30.84 11.15 17.47
N ALA A 92 31.45 11.56 16.36
CA ALA A 92 30.85 11.45 15.02
C ALA A 92 30.42 10.02 14.71
N MET A 93 31.31 9.04 14.90
CA MET A 93 31.00 7.64 14.58
C MET A 93 29.84 7.08 15.41
N LEU A 94 29.80 7.41 16.71
CA LEU A 94 28.71 7.00 17.60
C LEU A 94 27.40 7.67 17.19
N ARG A 95 27.41 8.96 16.84
CA ARG A 95 26.20 9.69 16.41
C ARG A 95 25.63 9.14 15.10
N PHE A 96 26.47 8.96 14.08
CA PHE A 96 26.03 8.40 12.80
C PHE A 96 25.40 7.02 12.97
N PHE A 97 26.03 6.17 13.78
CA PHE A 97 25.49 4.87 14.10
C PHE A 97 24.18 4.97 14.89
N ALA A 98 24.14 5.77 15.96
CA ALA A 98 22.97 5.94 16.80
C ALA A 98 21.77 6.49 16.01
N LEU A 99 21.96 7.53 15.21
CA LEU A 99 20.89 8.15 14.40
C LEU A 99 20.47 7.27 13.22
N GLY A 100 21.40 6.56 12.59
CA GLY A 100 21.07 5.57 11.57
C GLY A 100 20.19 4.44 12.12
N VAL A 101 20.55 3.89 13.29
CA VAL A 101 19.76 2.86 13.97
C VAL A 101 18.43 3.42 14.48
N LEU A 102 18.39 4.64 15.00
CA LEU A 102 17.15 5.30 15.40
C LEU A 102 16.20 5.47 14.22
N GLY A 103 16.70 5.97 13.09
CA GLY A 103 15.94 6.13 11.86
C GLY A 103 15.39 4.79 11.35
N LEU A 104 16.22 3.74 11.36
CA LEU A 104 15.83 2.36 11.04
C LEU A 104 14.67 1.88 11.95
N VAL A 105 14.82 2.02 13.27
CA VAL A 105 13.83 1.56 14.25
C VAL A 105 12.51 2.32 14.13
N ILE A 106 12.57 3.65 13.98
CA ILE A 106 11.38 4.49 13.81
C ILE A 106 10.66 4.07 12.54
N ALA A 107 11.35 3.94 11.41
CA ALA A 107 10.72 3.56 10.16
C ALA A 107 10.07 2.19 10.25
N ILE A 108 10.77 1.16 10.76
CA ILE A 108 10.21 -0.18 10.91
C ILE A 108 8.96 -0.19 11.81
N ARG A 109 8.96 0.59 12.89
CA ARG A 109 7.83 0.63 13.85
C ARG A 109 6.65 1.46 13.36
N LYS A 110 6.91 2.55 12.63
CA LYS A 110 5.87 3.50 12.19
C LYS A 110 5.32 3.22 10.79
N PHE A 111 6.03 2.46 9.96
CA PHE A 111 5.55 2.11 8.62
C PHE A 111 4.21 1.37 8.59
N PRO A 112 3.91 0.39 9.49
CA PRO A 112 2.61 -0.26 9.52
C PRO A 112 1.44 0.72 9.78
N GLU A 113 1.66 1.75 10.61
CA GLU A 113 0.66 2.78 10.89
C GLU A 113 0.33 3.60 9.62
N LEU A 114 1.30 3.78 8.72
CA LEU A 114 1.10 4.49 7.45
C LEU A 114 0.39 3.61 6.41
N ASP A 115 0.71 2.31 6.35
CA ASP A 115 0.08 1.36 5.41
C ASP A 115 -1.43 1.18 5.71
N ASP A 116 -1.80 1.16 6.99
CA ASP A 116 -3.21 1.11 7.39
C ASP A 116 -3.95 2.41 7.06
N LEU A 117 -3.29 3.57 7.24
CA LEU A 117 -3.86 4.87 6.90
C LEU A 117 -4.08 5.02 5.38
N ASP A 118 -3.11 4.60 4.55
CA ASP A 118 -3.24 4.63 3.10
C ASP A 118 -4.35 3.71 2.61
N LYS A 119 -4.49 2.51 3.18
CA LYS A 119 -5.60 1.60 2.86
C LYS A 119 -6.96 2.22 3.18
N ASP A 120 -7.08 2.92 4.30
CA ASP A 120 -8.33 3.55 4.69
C ASP A 120 -8.64 4.81 3.86
N LEU A 121 -7.63 5.59 3.49
CA LEU A 121 -7.77 6.69 2.53
C LEU A 121 -8.16 6.19 1.14
N LEU A 122 -7.55 5.12 0.65
CA LEU A 122 -7.88 4.49 -0.63
C LEU A 122 -9.30 3.89 -0.61
N LYS A 123 -9.73 3.26 0.49
CA LYS A 123 -11.12 2.82 0.66
C LYS A 123 -12.10 4.01 0.67
N MET A 124 -11.72 5.11 1.30
CA MET A 124 -12.54 6.33 1.34
C MET A 124 -12.65 6.98 -0.04
N GLY A 125 -11.57 6.98 -0.82
CA GLY A 125 -11.57 7.42 -2.23
C GLY A 125 -12.41 6.51 -3.13
N LYS A 126 -12.35 5.18 -2.91
CA LYS A 126 -13.13 4.20 -3.70
C LYS A 126 -14.63 4.24 -3.37
N LYS A 127 -15.02 4.57 -2.13
CA LYS A 127 -16.44 4.84 -1.79
C LYS A 127 -17.02 6.02 -2.58
N ARG A 128 -16.19 7.02 -2.91
CA ARG A 128 -16.63 8.21 -3.67
C ARG A 128 -16.88 7.92 -5.16
N GLY A 129 -16.29 6.85 -5.71
CA GLY A 129 -16.52 6.41 -7.10
C GLY A 129 -17.57 5.29 -7.27
N SER A 130 -18.09 4.76 -6.16
CA SER A 130 -19.07 3.67 -6.11
C SER A 130 -20.35 4.13 -5.39
N GLU A 131 -20.76 5.38 -5.59
CA GLU A 131 -22.07 5.81 -5.15
C GLU A 131 -23.13 5.15 -6.05
N LEU A 132 -23.70 4.07 -5.55
CA LEU A 132 -24.93 3.48 -6.07
C LEU A 132 -26.07 4.46 -5.78
N LYS A 133 -26.66 5.02 -6.83
CA LYS A 133 -27.80 5.93 -6.70
C LYS A 133 -29.06 5.19 -7.10
N ILE A 134 -29.96 5.01 -6.13
CA ILE A 134 -31.21 4.30 -6.34
C ILE A 134 -32.23 5.30 -6.89
N LEU A 135 -32.87 4.93 -7.99
CA LEU A 135 -33.85 5.75 -8.67
C LEU A 135 -35.27 5.36 -8.25
N ASP A 136 -36.11 6.36 -7.99
CA ASP A 136 -37.51 6.20 -7.60
C ASP A 136 -38.47 6.52 -8.77
N CYS A 137 -39.70 6.00 -8.72
CA CYS A 137 -40.75 6.23 -9.73
C CYS A 137 -41.00 7.72 -9.97
N ASN A 138 -41.14 8.51 -8.89
CA ASN A 138 -41.44 9.94 -8.99
C ASN A 138 -40.35 10.70 -9.72
N ALA A 139 -39.09 10.35 -9.46
CA ALA A 139 -37.94 10.98 -10.11
C ALA A 139 -37.86 10.65 -11.61
N ILE A 140 -38.38 9.49 -12.03
CA ILE A 140 -38.47 9.10 -13.44
C ILE A 140 -39.63 9.81 -14.14
N ILE A 141 -40.80 9.87 -13.50
CA ILE A 141 -42.02 10.50 -14.05
C ILE A 141 -41.80 12.01 -14.26
N ASP A 142 -41.07 12.68 -13.36
CA ASP A 142 -40.72 14.11 -13.48
C ASP A 142 -39.75 14.39 -14.64
N GLY A 143 -39.04 13.39 -15.18
CA GLY A 143 -38.18 13.51 -16.37
C GLY A 143 -36.87 14.28 -16.17
N ARG A 144 -36.79 15.17 -15.17
CA ARG A 144 -35.61 16.01 -14.87
C ARG A 144 -34.34 15.23 -14.56
N VAL A 145 -34.45 13.96 -14.13
CA VAL A 145 -33.28 13.11 -13.89
C VAL A 145 -32.46 12.90 -15.16
N ALA A 146 -33.09 12.82 -16.33
CA ALA A 146 -32.38 12.67 -17.60
C ALA A 146 -31.47 13.88 -17.88
N GLU A 147 -31.99 15.09 -17.68
CA GLU A 147 -31.21 16.33 -17.86
C GLU A 147 -30.04 16.44 -16.87
N VAL A 148 -30.23 16.03 -15.61
CA VAL A 148 -29.17 16.05 -14.59
C VAL A 148 -28.07 15.01 -14.91
N VAL A 149 -28.44 13.87 -15.50
CA VAL A 149 -27.49 12.86 -15.98
C VAL A 149 -26.73 13.38 -17.20
N GLU A 150 -27.41 13.98 -18.18
CA GLU A 150 -26.76 14.57 -19.37
C GLU A 150 -25.82 15.72 -19.00
N ALA A 151 -26.19 16.54 -18.01
CA ALA A 151 -25.34 17.60 -17.48
C ALA A 151 -24.14 17.09 -16.66
N HIS A 152 -23.96 15.76 -16.52
CA HIS A 152 -22.90 15.12 -15.74
C HIS A 152 -22.87 15.54 -14.25
N PHE A 153 -23.99 16.05 -13.73
CA PHE A 153 -24.13 16.38 -12.31
C PHE A 153 -24.35 15.14 -11.43
N LEU A 154 -24.83 14.04 -12.02
CA LEU A 154 -24.96 12.74 -11.39
C LEU A 154 -23.77 11.85 -11.78
N SER A 155 -22.90 11.56 -10.81
CA SER A 155 -21.82 10.56 -10.95
C SER A 155 -22.19 9.25 -10.26
N GLY A 156 -21.66 8.12 -10.75
CA GLY A 156 -21.88 6.80 -10.18
C GLY A 156 -22.84 5.92 -10.99
N THR A 157 -23.17 4.74 -10.45
CA THR A 157 -24.10 3.80 -11.12
C THR A 157 -25.52 4.08 -10.66
N LEU A 158 -26.40 4.46 -11.59
CA LEU A 158 -27.83 4.52 -11.32
C LEU A 158 -28.42 3.11 -11.33
N VAL A 159 -29.14 2.76 -10.26
CA VAL A 159 -29.85 1.49 -10.15
C VAL A 159 -31.34 1.76 -10.10
N VAL A 160 -32.06 1.15 -11.05
CA VAL A 160 -33.52 1.16 -11.09
C VAL A 160 -34.03 -0.18 -10.56
N PRO A 161 -34.68 -0.23 -9.40
CA PRO A 161 -35.27 -1.46 -8.88
C PRO A 161 -36.39 -1.98 -9.78
N ARG A 162 -36.58 -3.31 -9.84
CA ARG A 162 -37.62 -3.93 -10.69
C ARG A 162 -39.05 -3.47 -10.36
N PHE A 163 -39.34 -3.16 -9.09
CA PHE A 163 -40.67 -2.69 -8.70
C PHE A 163 -40.99 -1.30 -9.29
N VAL A 164 -39.97 -0.44 -9.45
CA VAL A 164 -40.12 0.89 -10.07
C VAL A 164 -40.52 0.74 -11.53
N LEU A 165 -39.87 -0.19 -12.25
CA LEU A 165 -40.22 -0.51 -13.65
C LEU A 165 -41.63 -1.12 -13.78
N THR A 166 -42.07 -1.88 -12.78
CA THR A 166 -43.41 -2.50 -12.78
C THR A 166 -44.49 -1.44 -12.58
N GLU A 167 -44.26 -0.49 -11.67
CA GLU A 167 -45.19 0.60 -11.40
C GLU A 167 -45.30 1.58 -12.58
N LEU A 168 -44.18 1.89 -13.23
CA LEU A 168 -44.17 2.71 -14.45
C LEU A 168 -44.99 2.06 -15.58
N HIS A 169 -44.83 0.75 -15.81
CA HIS A 169 -45.65 0.04 -16.79
C HIS A 169 -47.14 0.07 -16.43
N ARG A 170 -47.48 -0.13 -15.15
CA ARG A 170 -48.87 -0.09 -14.68
C ARG A 170 -49.53 1.28 -14.91
N LEU A 171 -48.80 2.37 -14.65
CA LEU A 171 -49.27 3.72 -14.91
C LEU A 171 -49.50 3.97 -16.41
N SER A 172 -48.58 3.48 -17.26
CA SER A 172 -48.75 3.62 -18.72
C SER A 172 -49.93 2.84 -19.30
N ASP A 173 -50.26 1.68 -18.71
CA ASP A 173 -51.42 0.87 -19.14
C ASP A 173 -52.76 1.43 -18.60
N ALA A 174 -52.74 2.20 -17.51
CA ALA A 174 -53.93 2.78 -16.90
C ALA A 174 -54.44 4.05 -17.62
N GLU A 175 -53.60 4.71 -18.41
CA GLU A 175 -53.94 5.94 -19.17
C GLU A 175 -54.58 5.68 -20.55
N ASP A 176 -54.83 4.41 -20.94
CA ASP A 176 -55.50 4.07 -22.20
C ASP A 176 -57.01 3.75 -21.99
N PRO A 177 -57.91 4.75 -22.00
CA PRO A 177 -59.36 4.52 -21.97
C PRO A 177 -59.87 3.80 -23.24
N MET A 178 -59.04 3.64 -24.27
CA MET A 178 -59.43 3.11 -25.58
C MET A 178 -59.37 1.57 -25.69
N ARG A 179 -58.94 0.86 -24.63
CA ARG A 179 -59.13 -0.59 -24.51
C ARG A 179 -60.52 -0.99 -24.01
N LEU A 180 -61.20 -0.12 -23.24
CA LEU A 180 -62.56 -0.39 -22.76
C LEU A 180 -63.59 -0.39 -23.90
N HIS A 181 -63.44 0.51 -24.89
CA HIS A 181 -64.36 0.61 -26.03
C HIS A 181 -64.25 -0.60 -26.99
N ARG A 182 -63.05 -1.18 -27.13
CA ARG A 182 -62.83 -2.36 -27.98
C ARG A 182 -63.44 -3.64 -27.41
N LEU A 183 -63.68 -3.69 -26.10
CA LEU A 183 -64.36 -4.81 -25.43
C LEU A 183 -65.88 -4.64 -25.45
N SER A 184 -66.41 -3.41 -25.37
CA SER A 184 -67.87 -3.18 -25.50
C SER A 184 -68.39 -3.42 -26.92
N ASP A 185 -67.58 -3.18 -27.95
CA ASP A 185 -67.97 -3.40 -29.35
C ASP A 185 -67.81 -4.86 -29.81
N ALA A 186 -67.18 -5.72 -28.98
CA ALA A 186 -66.96 -7.14 -29.29
C ALA A 186 -67.98 -8.08 -28.62
N GLU A 187 -68.90 -7.56 -27.80
CA GLU A 187 -69.92 -8.34 -27.06
C GLU A 187 -71.33 -8.36 -27.69
N ASP A 188 -71.52 -7.97 -28.95
CA ASP A 188 -72.78 -8.26 -29.67
C ASP A 188 -72.60 -8.82 -31.10
N PRO A 189 -72.52 -10.16 -31.23
CA PRO A 189 -72.80 -10.85 -32.47
C PRO A 189 -74.12 -11.66 -32.44
N MET A 190 -75.14 -11.27 -31.66
CA MET A 190 -76.47 -11.90 -31.72
C MET A 190 -77.62 -10.89 -31.73
N ARG A 191 -77.69 -10.14 -32.83
CA ARG A 191 -78.96 -9.81 -33.49
C ARG A 191 -78.94 -10.28 -34.93
#